data_AF-A0A6P2CSZ3-F1
#
_entry.id   AF-A0A6P2CSZ3-F1
#
_cell.length_a   1.000
_cell.length_b   1.000
_cell.length_c   1.000
_cell.angle_alpha   90.00
_cell.angle_beta   90.00
_cell.angle_gamma   90.00
#
_symmetry.space_group_name_H-M   'P 1'
#
loop_
_entity.id
_entity.type
_entity.pdbx_description
1 polymer ?
#
loop_
_entity_poly.entity_id
_entity_poly.type
_entity_poly.pdbx_seq_one_letter_code
_entity_poly.pdbx_strand_id
1 'polypeptide(L)'
;MADPIKRPVVGTIGPIYASHNPDARDPEPVIRDEEYFLVRVHSAQASYKGTWWTRLRSRVRHVVVTSQVTLKRNQPAEAFQHIQVVRPIRPREAVQLGLRPNLIDLVPAVVERVSVKFGLVLDQEDRLEKLTAGINGSGFLSTLSLAEPTLAAARAVAGVSKVVLDAFLPGEAQKGILEFSGDFNIGTGIKDLRPGYYVFLGTTDKGTPLPHEPKVEVEGASLLVDDKPVTDWSYFVLEVLTTRERGTNPDAEWSKLINKAEAEATNFANSPVTTKQKQEASQQRCQELLVRAQGLFETDPTYTKTERKAIIANAFKTCKDTIAGTGGRRSSAPEITKPWVETTLAALGVGEDDLAAVDDYKKRVETAKQLKTLIEQKDQQAQELWEMAEAQSRLPLRDEPEADADADPD
;
A
#
# COMPACT_ATOMS: atom_id res chain seq x y z
N MET A 1 44.30 -14.58 -9.21
CA MET A 1 43.59 -13.84 -8.15
C MET A 1 42.53 -14.79 -7.61
N ALA A 2 42.64 -15.21 -6.36
CA ALA A 2 41.64 -16.07 -5.74
C ALA A 2 40.37 -15.25 -5.49
N ASP A 3 39.22 -15.77 -5.88
CA ASP A 3 37.92 -15.16 -5.56
C ASP A 3 37.84 -14.93 -4.04
N PRO A 4 37.44 -13.75 -3.57
CA PRO A 4 37.22 -13.52 -2.16
C PRO A 4 36.22 -14.56 -1.66
N ILE A 5 36.62 -15.35 -0.66
CA ILE A 5 35.79 -16.41 -0.07
C ILE A 5 34.48 -15.77 0.41
N LYS A 6 33.40 -15.96 -0.35
CA LYS A 6 32.04 -15.49 -0.01
C LYS A 6 31.59 -16.24 1.24
N ARG A 7 31.63 -15.58 2.40
CA ARG A 7 31.30 -16.22 3.68
C ARG A 7 29.78 -16.24 3.92
N PRO A 8 29.22 -17.35 4.45
CA PRO A 8 27.83 -17.43 4.88
C PRO A 8 27.48 -16.37 5.94
N VAL A 9 26.26 -15.82 5.88
CA VAL A 9 25.80 -14.72 6.75
C VAL A 9 24.81 -15.21 7.81
N VAL A 10 25.01 -14.80 9.06
CA VAL A 10 24.04 -14.94 10.15
C VAL A 10 23.58 -13.54 10.54
N GLY A 11 22.27 -13.31 10.60
CA GLY A 11 21.67 -11.97 10.67
C GLY A 11 20.60 -11.81 9.60
N THR A 12 20.53 -10.63 8.99
CA THR A 12 19.58 -10.31 7.91
C THR A 12 20.30 -9.88 6.63
N ILE A 13 19.72 -10.20 5.48
CA ILE A 13 20.11 -9.67 4.17
C ILE A 13 18.88 -9.14 3.44
N GLY A 14 19.10 -8.16 2.57
CA GLY A 14 18.06 -7.51 1.79
C GLY A 14 18.14 -5.98 1.84
N PRO A 15 17.25 -5.28 1.12
CA PRO A 15 16.23 -5.85 0.24
C PRO A 15 16.83 -6.47 -1.04
N ILE A 16 16.35 -7.65 -1.43
CA ILE A 16 16.66 -8.31 -2.72
C ILE A 16 15.44 -8.11 -3.63
N TYR A 17 15.66 -7.60 -4.84
CA TYR A 17 14.57 -7.35 -5.78
C TYR A 17 14.23 -8.63 -6.58
N ALA A 18 12.94 -8.90 -6.74
CA ALA A 18 12.40 -9.91 -7.64
C ALA A 18 11.28 -9.28 -8.50
N SER A 19 11.32 -9.49 -9.82
CA SER A 19 10.30 -8.98 -10.72
C SER A 19 8.96 -9.71 -10.51
N HIS A 20 7.84 -9.02 -10.74
CA HIS A 20 6.52 -9.66 -10.83
C HIS A 20 6.43 -10.66 -11.99
N ASN A 21 7.22 -10.43 -13.04
CA ASN A 21 7.30 -11.30 -14.20
C ASN A 21 8.79 -11.57 -14.48
N PRO A 22 9.30 -12.79 -14.20
CA PRO A 22 10.71 -13.11 -14.36
C PRO A 22 11.19 -13.01 -15.82
N ASP A 23 10.28 -13.14 -16.79
CA ASP A 23 10.59 -13.07 -18.21
C ASP A 23 10.50 -11.63 -18.77
N ALA A 24 9.91 -10.70 -18.02
CA ALA A 24 9.79 -9.31 -18.44
C ALA A 24 11.08 -8.55 -18.17
N ARG A 25 11.36 -7.55 -19.02
CA ARG A 25 12.37 -6.53 -18.70
C ARG A 25 12.01 -5.90 -17.35
N ASP A 26 13.02 -5.67 -16.52
CA ASP A 26 12.84 -4.98 -15.24
C ASP A 26 11.98 -3.72 -15.42
N PRO A 27 10.93 -3.55 -14.61
CA PRO A 27 10.06 -2.40 -14.71
C PRO A 27 10.83 -1.13 -14.43
N GLU A 28 10.34 -0.04 -15.03
CA GLU A 28 10.90 1.27 -14.80
C GLU A 28 10.72 1.68 -13.33
N PRO A 29 11.68 2.45 -12.77
CA PRO A 29 11.52 3.01 -11.43
C PRO A 29 10.29 3.91 -11.31
N VAL A 30 9.79 4.04 -10.08
CA VAL A 30 8.71 4.97 -9.75
C VAL A 30 9.09 6.38 -10.21
N ILE A 31 8.26 6.98 -11.06
CA ILE A 31 8.52 8.30 -11.63
C ILE A 31 8.08 9.38 -10.64
N ARG A 32 9.04 10.24 -10.25
CA ARG A 32 8.81 11.33 -9.31
C ARG A 32 7.76 12.31 -9.85
N ASP A 33 6.87 12.76 -8.97
CA ASP A 33 5.80 13.73 -9.25
C ASP A 33 4.76 13.32 -10.32
N GLU A 34 4.82 12.10 -10.84
CA GLU A 34 3.92 11.57 -11.88
C GLU A 34 3.13 10.35 -11.42
N GLU A 35 3.68 9.55 -10.51
CA GLU A 35 3.08 8.29 -10.07
C GLU A 35 2.74 8.28 -8.58
N TYR A 36 1.92 7.29 -8.22
CA TYR A 36 1.68 6.85 -6.87
C TYR A 36 2.26 5.46 -6.71
N PHE A 37 2.67 5.15 -5.50
CA PHE A 37 3.08 3.81 -5.15
C PHE A 37 2.36 3.35 -3.88
N LEU A 38 2.13 2.05 -3.79
CA LEU A 38 1.65 1.37 -2.61
C LEU A 38 2.68 0.32 -2.21
N VAL A 39 2.84 0.10 -0.91
CA VAL A 39 3.71 -0.94 -0.37
C VAL A 39 2.91 -1.79 0.59
N ARG A 40 2.87 -3.09 0.33
CA ARG A 40 2.18 -4.05 1.19
C ARG A 40 3.06 -5.24 1.51
N VAL A 41 2.76 -5.92 2.61
CA VAL A 41 3.36 -7.22 2.88
C VAL A 41 2.65 -8.24 2.01
N HIS A 42 3.38 -8.96 1.18
CA HIS A 42 2.83 -10.02 0.32
C HIS A 42 2.81 -11.37 1.04
N SER A 43 3.95 -11.71 1.63
CA SER A 43 4.10 -12.89 2.48
C SER A 43 5.18 -12.66 3.52
N ALA A 44 5.05 -13.34 4.65
CA ALA A 44 6.03 -13.26 5.72
C ALA A 44 6.04 -14.56 6.53
N GLN A 45 7.25 -14.98 6.90
CA GLN A 45 7.48 -16.18 7.69
C GLN A 45 8.40 -15.84 8.85
N ALA A 46 8.10 -16.38 10.03
CA ALA A 46 9.01 -16.38 11.16
C ALA A 46 9.53 -17.80 11.38
N SER A 47 10.85 -17.94 11.46
CA SER A 47 11.53 -19.18 11.89
C SER A 47 12.44 -18.87 13.06
N TYR A 48 12.24 -19.59 14.15
CA TYR A 48 13.03 -19.45 15.37
C TYR A 48 13.47 -20.81 15.88
N LYS A 49 14.78 -21.10 15.82
CA LYS A 49 15.32 -22.38 16.32
C LYS A 49 15.70 -22.34 17.81
N GLY A 50 15.93 -21.14 18.35
CA GLY A 50 16.32 -20.90 19.74
C GLY A 50 17.66 -21.49 20.16
N THR A 51 18.33 -20.86 21.12
CA THR A 51 19.48 -21.48 21.79
C THR A 51 18.99 -22.56 22.75
N TRP A 52 19.88 -23.47 23.15
CA TRP A 52 19.53 -24.49 24.14
C TRP A 52 19.10 -23.86 25.49
N TRP A 53 19.64 -22.69 25.85
CA TRP A 53 19.24 -21.94 27.03
C TRP A 53 17.85 -21.32 26.92
N THR A 54 17.49 -20.76 25.76
CA THR A 54 16.11 -20.29 25.55
C THR A 54 15.13 -21.46 25.51
N ARG A 55 15.53 -22.64 25.01
CA ARG A 55 14.71 -23.86 25.12
C ARG A 55 14.42 -24.29 26.56
N LEU A 56 15.37 -24.14 27.48
CA LEU A 56 15.22 -24.56 28.88
C LEU A 56 14.52 -23.53 29.78
N ARG A 57 14.65 -22.23 29.50
CA ARG A 57 14.09 -21.16 30.35
C ARG A 57 12.94 -20.39 29.73
N SER A 58 12.84 -20.31 28.41
CA SER A 58 11.92 -19.39 27.77
C SER A 58 10.57 -20.06 27.55
N ARG A 59 9.52 -19.48 28.14
CA ARG A 59 8.11 -19.70 27.80
C ARG A 59 7.75 -18.88 26.55
N VAL A 60 8.63 -18.81 25.56
CA VAL A 60 8.34 -18.14 24.30
C VAL A 60 7.16 -18.88 23.69
N ARG A 61 6.03 -18.21 23.67
CA ARG A 61 4.80 -18.73 23.12
C ARG A 61 4.44 -17.98 21.86
N HIS A 62 4.80 -16.70 21.77
CA HIS A 62 4.38 -15.84 20.68
C HIS A 62 5.53 -15.08 20.01
N VAL A 63 5.42 -14.90 18.70
CA VAL A 63 6.18 -13.95 17.90
C VAL A 63 5.30 -12.74 17.58
N VAL A 64 5.87 -11.56 17.78
CA VAL A 64 5.25 -10.27 17.53
C VAL A 64 5.99 -9.64 16.37
N VAL A 65 5.24 -9.24 15.35
CA VAL A 65 5.79 -8.52 14.21
C VAL A 65 5.48 -7.04 14.35
N THR A 66 6.54 -6.24 14.36
CA THR A 66 6.43 -4.79 14.27
C THR A 66 6.88 -4.35 12.88
N SER A 67 6.22 -3.31 12.36
CA SER A 67 6.64 -2.66 11.12
C SER A 67 6.73 -1.15 11.35
N GLN A 68 7.66 -0.51 10.69
CA GLN A 68 7.77 0.93 10.66
C GLN A 68 8.04 1.40 9.24
N VAL A 69 7.28 2.38 8.77
CA VAL A 69 7.51 3.06 7.52
C VAL A 69 7.90 4.50 7.84
N THR A 70 8.96 5.00 7.20
CA THR A 70 9.33 6.40 7.24
C THR A 70 9.28 6.99 5.83
N LEU A 71 8.50 8.05 5.67
CA LEU A 71 8.41 8.83 4.44
C LEU A 71 9.15 10.15 4.63
N LYS A 72 10.19 10.38 3.82
CA LYS A 72 10.95 11.63 3.87
C LYS A 72 10.50 12.57 2.75
N ARG A 73 10.06 13.77 3.11
CA ARG A 73 9.60 14.81 2.17
C ARG A 73 10.00 16.18 2.68
N ASN A 74 11.09 16.81 2.21
CA ASN A 74 11.50 18.23 2.39
C ASN A 74 11.23 18.97 3.74
N GLN A 75 10.83 18.26 4.78
CA GLN A 75 10.26 18.63 6.08
C GLN A 75 10.58 17.45 7.04
N PRO A 76 10.37 17.56 8.38
CA PRO A 76 10.69 16.46 9.28
C PRO A 76 10.07 15.14 8.80
N ALA A 77 10.89 14.09 8.79
CA ALA A 77 10.50 12.78 8.28
C ALA A 77 9.28 12.25 9.05
N GLU A 78 8.29 11.76 8.32
CA GLU A 78 7.09 11.21 8.91
C GLU A 78 7.28 9.71 9.10
N ALA A 79 7.33 9.28 10.36
CA ALA A 79 7.46 7.87 10.73
C ALA A 79 6.13 7.31 11.23
N PHE A 80 5.70 6.21 10.65
CA PHE A 80 4.51 5.45 10.99
C PHE A 80 4.97 4.09 11.52
N GLN A 81 4.63 3.75 12.76
CA GLN A 81 5.01 2.48 13.39
C GLN A 81 3.76 1.71 13.76
N HIS A 82 3.66 0.45 13.34
CA HIS A 82 2.48 -0.38 13.54
C HIS A 82 2.87 -1.75 14.11
N ILE A 83 2.07 -2.26 15.06
CA ILE A 83 2.07 -3.69 15.40
C ILE A 83 1.26 -4.38 14.32
N GLN A 84 1.85 -5.35 13.64
CA GLN A 84 1.18 -6.04 12.55
C GLN A 84 0.42 -7.26 13.07
N VAL A 85 1.10 -8.15 13.81
CA VAL A 85 0.50 -9.43 14.24
C VAL A 85 1.22 -9.97 15.49
N VAL A 86 0.48 -10.75 16.29
CA VAL A 86 1.00 -11.64 17.35
C VAL A 86 0.56 -13.07 17.03
N ARG A 87 1.50 -14.01 16.92
CA ARG A 87 1.21 -15.42 16.57
C ARG A 87 1.94 -16.38 17.49
N PRO A 88 1.35 -17.55 17.80
CA PRO A 88 2.08 -18.57 18.49
C PRO A 88 3.24 -19.08 17.62
N ILE A 89 4.39 -19.35 18.23
CA ILE A 89 5.56 -19.91 17.54
C ILE A 89 6.16 -21.05 18.36
N ARG A 90 6.53 -22.14 17.69
CA ARG A 90 7.26 -23.24 18.29
C ARG A 90 8.73 -23.23 17.84
N PRO A 91 9.67 -23.65 18.71
CA PRO A 91 11.06 -23.76 18.30
C PRO A 91 11.22 -24.73 17.12
N ARG A 92 12.01 -24.31 16.12
CA ARG A 92 12.33 -25.06 14.89
C ARG A 92 11.17 -25.29 13.93
N GLU A 93 10.08 -24.58 14.13
CA GLU A 93 8.97 -24.55 13.20
C GLU A 93 8.95 -23.19 12.51
N ALA A 94 8.92 -23.21 11.19
CA ALA A 94 8.64 -22.01 10.42
C ALA A 94 7.13 -21.79 10.38
N VAL A 95 6.72 -20.59 10.79
CA VAL A 95 5.30 -20.21 10.85
C VAL A 95 5.05 -19.12 9.84
N GLN A 96 4.12 -19.40 8.92
CA GLN A 96 3.56 -18.39 8.02
C GLN A 96 2.73 -17.41 8.83
N LEU A 97 3.04 -16.13 8.72
CA LEU A 97 2.42 -15.11 9.55
C LEU A 97 1.03 -14.68 9.04
N GLY A 98 0.71 -15.01 7.78
CA GLY A 98 -0.55 -14.62 7.13
C GLY A 98 -0.68 -13.11 6.96
N LEU A 99 0.43 -12.37 6.95
CA LEU A 99 0.45 -10.92 6.87
C LEU A 99 0.20 -10.46 5.43
N ARG A 100 -0.94 -9.80 5.19
CA ARG A 100 -1.21 -9.03 3.97
C ARG A 100 -1.63 -7.56 4.16
N PRO A 101 -1.17 -6.84 5.19
CA PRO A 101 -1.55 -5.45 5.38
C PRO A 101 -0.86 -4.54 4.34
N ASN A 102 -1.60 -3.52 3.89
CA ASN A 102 -1.00 -2.34 3.27
C ASN A 102 -0.20 -1.60 4.33
N LEU A 103 1.10 -1.41 4.08
CA LEU A 103 1.98 -0.60 4.93
C LEU A 103 1.87 0.87 4.54
N ILE A 104 1.64 1.12 3.26
CA ILE A 104 1.48 2.42 2.64
C ILE A 104 0.39 2.28 1.57
N ASP A 105 -0.62 3.14 1.63
CA ASP A 105 -1.67 3.20 0.61
C ASP A 105 -1.49 4.43 -0.29
N LEU A 106 -1.31 4.19 -1.59
CA LEU A 106 -1.27 5.17 -2.69
C LEU A 106 -0.62 6.51 -2.34
N VAL A 107 0.65 6.46 -1.93
CA VAL A 107 1.42 7.67 -1.63
C VAL A 107 1.94 8.29 -2.93
N PRO A 108 1.76 9.60 -3.14
CA PRO A 108 2.31 10.27 -4.30
C PRO A 108 3.85 10.21 -4.27
N ALA A 109 4.47 9.99 -5.43
CA ALA A 109 5.91 9.94 -5.64
C ALA A 109 6.58 11.34 -5.56
N VAL A 110 6.07 12.21 -4.69
CA VAL A 110 6.64 13.52 -4.33
C VAL A 110 7.63 13.39 -3.16
N VAL A 111 7.69 12.22 -2.51
CA VAL A 111 8.62 11.89 -1.43
C VAL A 111 10.01 11.59 -2.00
N GLU A 112 11.07 11.87 -1.23
CA GLU A 112 12.45 11.64 -1.69
C GLU A 112 12.91 10.21 -1.39
N ARG A 113 12.47 9.67 -0.26
CA ARG A 113 12.92 8.38 0.27
C ARG A 113 11.79 7.70 1.03
N VAL A 114 11.71 6.39 0.86
CA VAL A 114 10.87 5.49 1.62
C VAL A 114 11.79 4.54 2.39
N SER A 115 11.65 4.51 3.71
CA SER A 115 12.33 3.54 4.56
C SER A 115 11.31 2.61 5.16
N VAL A 116 11.53 1.30 5.05
CA VAL A 116 10.68 0.29 5.68
C VAL A 116 11.53 -0.53 6.63
N LYS A 117 11.02 -0.79 7.82
CA LYS A 117 11.68 -1.59 8.86
C LYS A 117 10.70 -2.60 9.44
N PHE A 118 11.15 -3.84 9.63
CA PHE A 118 10.41 -4.88 10.34
C PHE A 118 11.23 -5.41 11.50
N GLY A 119 10.55 -5.66 12.61
CA GLY A 119 11.13 -6.34 13.77
C GLY A 119 10.36 -7.62 14.08
N LEU A 120 11.10 -8.70 14.30
CA LEU A 120 10.56 -9.92 14.92
C LEU A 120 10.92 -9.91 16.40
N VAL A 121 9.92 -9.79 17.26
CA VAL A 121 10.09 -9.75 18.72
C VAL A 121 9.47 -11.01 19.32
N LEU A 122 10.13 -11.62 20.31
CA LEU A 122 9.53 -12.73 21.06
C LEU A 122 8.81 -12.21 22.29
N ASP A 123 7.56 -12.60 22.45
CA ASP A 123 6.83 -12.42 23.69
C ASP A 123 7.03 -13.67 24.57
N GLN A 124 7.78 -13.50 25.65
CA GLN A 124 8.15 -14.57 26.58
C GLN A 124 7.13 -14.76 27.71
N GLU A 125 6.21 -13.82 27.90
CA GLU A 125 5.32 -13.77 29.06
C GLU A 125 3.83 -13.62 28.70
N ASP A 126 3.47 -13.81 27.42
CA ASP A 126 2.11 -13.63 26.88
C ASP A 126 1.50 -12.27 27.24
N ARG A 127 2.33 -11.24 27.40
CA ARG A 127 1.88 -9.89 27.77
C ARG A 127 1.13 -9.24 26.62
N LEU A 128 1.54 -9.53 25.38
CA LEU A 128 0.94 -8.97 24.19
C LEU A 128 -0.23 -9.79 23.66
N GLU A 129 -0.31 -11.10 23.93
CA GLU A 129 -1.49 -11.91 23.59
C GLU A 129 -2.75 -11.36 24.27
N LYS A 130 -2.67 -11.08 25.58
CA LYS A 130 -3.79 -10.51 26.35
C LYS A 130 -4.28 -9.18 25.80
N LEU A 131 -3.37 -8.42 25.18
CA LEU A 131 -3.65 -7.11 24.65
C LEU A 131 -4.09 -7.16 23.18
N THR A 132 -3.53 -8.06 22.38
CA THR A 132 -4.01 -8.33 21.02
C THR A 132 -5.39 -8.95 21.00
N ALA A 133 -5.79 -9.72 22.02
CA ALA A 133 -7.20 -10.12 22.17
C ALA A 133 -8.14 -8.91 22.29
N GLY A 134 -7.67 -7.80 22.88
CA GLY A 134 -8.42 -6.53 22.97
C GLY A 134 -8.32 -5.65 21.71
N ILE A 135 -7.15 -5.58 21.07
CA ILE A 135 -6.91 -4.75 19.86
C ILE A 135 -7.39 -5.44 18.58
N ASN A 136 -7.23 -6.75 18.46
CA ASN A 136 -7.73 -7.55 17.33
C ASN A 136 -9.20 -7.98 17.53
N GLY A 137 -9.84 -7.53 18.61
CA GLY A 137 -11.30 -7.59 18.71
C GLY A 137 -11.89 -6.88 17.48
N SER A 138 -12.80 -7.56 16.78
CA SER A 138 -13.33 -7.15 15.47
C SER A 138 -13.75 -5.67 15.39
N GLY A 139 -14.09 -5.02 16.50
CA GLY A 139 -14.42 -3.60 16.57
C GLY A 139 -13.27 -2.62 16.29
N PHE A 140 -12.02 -2.86 16.73
CA PHE A 140 -10.94 -1.88 16.54
C PHE A 140 -10.34 -1.96 15.14
N LEU A 141 -10.04 -3.17 14.65
CA LEU A 141 -9.55 -3.37 13.27
C LEU A 141 -10.60 -2.98 12.22
N SER A 142 -11.89 -3.24 12.45
CA SER A 142 -12.95 -2.78 11.53
C SER A 142 -13.10 -1.25 11.53
N THR A 143 -12.95 -0.60 12.68
CA THR A 143 -12.94 0.87 12.74
C THR A 143 -11.74 1.47 12.00
N LEU A 144 -10.60 0.77 12.00
CA LEU A 144 -9.41 1.20 11.24
C LEU A 144 -9.48 0.87 9.75
N SER A 145 -10.12 -0.23 9.35
CA SER A 145 -10.33 -0.57 7.94
C SER A 145 -11.42 0.28 7.27
N LEU A 146 -12.34 0.86 8.06
CA LEU A 146 -13.41 1.75 7.61
C LEU A 146 -13.00 3.23 7.59
N ALA A 147 -11.92 3.60 8.27
CA ALA A 147 -11.37 4.95 8.18
C ALA A 147 -10.72 5.12 6.80
N GLU A 148 -11.09 6.17 6.06
CA GLU A 148 -10.36 6.52 4.85
C GLU A 148 -8.85 6.54 5.14
N PRO A 149 -8.00 6.04 4.22
CA PRO A 149 -6.55 5.96 4.36
C PRO A 149 -5.98 7.37 4.28
N THR A 150 -6.20 8.12 5.34
CA THR A 150 -5.68 9.45 5.56
C THR A 150 -4.43 9.31 6.40
N LEU A 151 -3.45 10.13 6.08
CA LEU A 151 -2.21 10.28 6.84
C LEU A 151 -2.46 10.47 8.35
N ALA A 152 -3.58 11.13 8.70
CA ALA A 152 -3.99 11.37 10.09
C ALA A 152 -4.42 10.10 10.82
N ALA A 153 -5.21 9.21 10.18
CA ALA A 153 -5.59 7.93 10.77
C ALA A 153 -4.35 7.04 11.00
N ALA A 154 -3.45 6.97 10.02
CA ALA A 154 -2.19 6.24 10.15
C ALA A 154 -1.33 6.74 11.33
N ARG A 155 -1.24 8.07 11.53
CA ARG A 155 -0.55 8.66 12.69
C ARG A 155 -1.20 8.29 14.02
N ALA A 156 -2.52 8.32 14.10
CA ALA A 156 -3.25 7.98 15.32
C ALA A 156 -3.02 6.52 15.71
N VAL A 157 -3.15 5.59 14.75
CA VAL A 157 -2.85 4.16 14.96
C VAL A 157 -1.40 3.95 15.36
N ALA A 158 -0.48 4.66 14.71
CA ALA A 158 0.93 4.54 15.02
C ALA A 158 1.25 5.02 16.45
N GLY A 159 0.65 6.14 16.87
CA GLY A 159 0.77 6.65 18.23
C GLY A 159 0.27 5.66 19.28
N VAL A 160 -0.90 5.07 19.05
CA VAL A 160 -1.47 4.03 19.95
C VAL A 160 -0.59 2.78 19.98
N SER A 161 -0.16 2.29 18.81
CA SER A 161 0.71 1.12 18.68
C SER A 161 2.03 1.30 19.44
N LYS A 162 2.64 2.48 19.34
CA LYS A 162 3.89 2.79 20.05
C LYS A 162 3.70 2.81 21.56
N VAL A 163 2.66 3.49 22.07
CA VAL A 163 2.36 3.53 23.51
C VAL A 163 2.13 2.12 24.06
N VAL A 164 1.42 1.27 23.31
CA VAL A 164 1.22 -0.14 23.65
C VAL A 164 2.55 -0.90 23.71
N LEU A 165 3.40 -0.78 22.70
CA LEU A 165 4.71 -1.44 22.69
C LEU A 165 5.58 -1.00 23.87
N ASP A 166 5.63 0.30 24.14
CA ASP A 166 6.46 0.88 25.19
C ASP A 166 5.95 0.53 26.60
N ALA A 167 4.64 0.39 26.79
CA ALA A 167 4.06 0.05 28.09
C ALA A 167 4.16 -1.45 28.44
N PHE A 168 4.08 -2.34 27.44
CA PHE A 168 3.94 -3.79 27.68
C PHE A 168 5.19 -4.61 27.37
N LEU A 169 6.09 -4.10 26.52
CA LEU A 169 7.40 -4.69 26.30
C LEU A 169 8.49 -3.80 26.92
N PRO A 170 9.14 -4.20 28.03
CA PRO A 170 10.29 -3.47 28.55
C PRO A 170 11.41 -3.41 27.50
N GLY A 171 12.23 -2.35 27.49
CA GLY A 171 13.18 -2.07 26.41
C GLY A 171 14.17 -3.19 26.05
N GLU A 172 14.48 -4.11 26.98
CA GLU A 172 15.27 -5.31 26.67
C GLU A 172 14.49 -6.38 25.91
N ALA A 173 13.18 -6.51 26.17
CA ALA A 173 12.28 -7.41 25.44
C ALA A 173 11.89 -6.84 24.06
N GLN A 174 12.02 -5.52 23.85
CA GLN A 174 11.86 -4.89 22.53
C GLN A 174 13.04 -5.15 21.58
N LYS A 175 14.18 -5.67 22.06
CA LYS A 175 15.29 -6.06 21.17
C LYS A 175 14.84 -7.24 20.32
N GLY A 176 14.41 -6.95 19.10
CA GLY A 176 14.00 -7.95 18.12
C GLY A 176 15.10 -8.97 17.88
N ILE A 177 14.70 -10.22 17.64
CA ILE A 177 15.59 -11.32 17.26
C ILE A 177 16.25 -11.02 15.91
N LEU A 178 15.45 -10.46 15.00
CA LEU A 178 15.85 -10.06 13.66
C LEU A 178 15.20 -8.72 13.36
N GLU A 179 15.99 -7.85 12.75
CA GLU A 179 15.56 -6.55 12.24
C GLU A 179 15.88 -6.49 10.75
N PHE A 180 14.86 -6.21 9.96
CA PHE A 180 14.94 -6.04 8.52
C PHE A 180 14.75 -4.57 8.21
N SER A 181 15.57 -4.00 7.34
CA SER A 181 15.40 -2.62 6.90
C SER A 181 15.72 -2.47 5.42
N GLY A 182 14.88 -1.69 4.75
CA GLY A 182 15.03 -1.32 3.35
C GLY A 182 14.91 0.18 3.20
N ASP A 183 15.77 0.75 2.38
CA ASP A 183 15.83 2.18 2.08
C ASP A 183 15.78 2.36 0.57
N PHE A 184 14.75 3.05 0.09
CA PHE A 184 14.47 3.22 -1.32
C PHE A 184 14.42 4.70 -1.66
N ASN A 185 15.18 5.09 -2.69
CA ASN A 185 15.07 6.43 -3.25
C ASN A 185 13.91 6.50 -4.24
N ILE A 186 13.41 7.70 -4.52
CA ILE A 186 12.41 7.93 -5.57
C ILE A 186 13.00 8.85 -6.64
N GLY A 187 13.09 8.35 -7.88
CA GLY A 187 13.49 9.13 -9.06
C GLY A 187 14.96 9.59 -9.10
N THR A 188 15.90 8.82 -8.52
CA THR A 188 17.34 9.16 -8.50
C THR A 188 18.21 8.30 -9.41
N GLY A 189 17.65 7.24 -10.00
CA GLY A 189 18.31 6.24 -10.83
C GLY A 189 19.10 5.17 -10.06
N ILE A 190 19.41 5.38 -8.78
CA ILE A 190 20.26 4.47 -7.98
C ILE A 190 19.47 3.96 -6.77
N LYS A 191 19.23 2.64 -6.73
CA LYS A 191 18.38 1.98 -5.71
C LYS A 191 16.98 2.60 -5.60
N ASP A 192 16.45 3.00 -6.75
CA ASP A 192 15.11 3.53 -6.79
C ASP A 192 14.09 2.43 -6.47
N LEU A 193 13.01 2.84 -5.82
CA LEU A 193 11.82 2.03 -5.68
C LEU A 193 11.27 1.70 -7.08
N ARG A 194 10.94 0.44 -7.31
CA ARG A 194 10.38 -0.08 -8.57
C ARG A 194 9.20 -0.99 -8.24
N PRO A 195 8.23 -1.12 -9.15
CA PRO A 195 7.21 -2.16 -9.01
C PRO A 195 7.86 -3.54 -8.93
N GLY A 196 7.42 -4.39 -8.02
CA GLY A 196 7.97 -5.74 -7.86
C GLY A 196 7.95 -6.22 -6.41
N TYR A 197 8.65 -7.32 -6.20
CA TYR A 197 8.85 -7.89 -4.87
C TYR A 197 10.20 -7.46 -4.30
N TYR A 198 10.21 -7.10 -3.01
CA TYR A 198 11.41 -6.85 -2.24
C TYR A 198 11.48 -7.85 -1.09
N VAL A 199 12.45 -8.75 -1.19
CA VAL A 199 12.64 -9.88 -0.29
C VAL A 199 13.69 -9.55 0.75
N PHE A 200 13.35 -9.79 2.01
CA PHE A 200 14.24 -9.74 3.16
C PHE A 200 14.36 -11.13 3.75
N LEU A 201 15.59 -11.60 3.95
CA LEU A 201 15.89 -12.91 4.51
C LEU A 201 16.64 -12.77 5.82
N GLY A 202 16.36 -13.65 6.78
CA GLY A 202 16.93 -13.56 8.11
C GLY A 202 17.07 -14.91 8.80
N THR A 203 18.20 -15.11 9.47
CA THR A 203 18.44 -16.29 10.31
C THR A 203 19.26 -15.90 11.53
N THR A 204 18.92 -16.50 12.67
CA THR A 204 19.78 -16.48 13.86
C THR A 204 20.55 -17.78 14.05
N ASP A 205 20.29 -18.79 13.21
CA ASP A 205 20.94 -20.09 13.31
C ASP A 205 22.23 -20.11 12.48
N LYS A 206 23.34 -20.36 13.17
CA LYS A 206 24.66 -20.54 12.53
C LYS A 206 24.75 -21.84 11.72
N GLY A 207 23.91 -22.83 12.03
CA GLY A 207 23.84 -24.11 11.31
C GLY A 207 23.14 -24.02 9.95
N THR A 208 22.28 -23.02 9.75
CA THR A 208 21.60 -22.73 8.49
C THR A 208 21.78 -21.27 8.11
N PRO A 209 23.01 -20.84 7.75
CA PRO A 209 23.29 -19.46 7.40
C PRO A 209 22.67 -19.09 6.05
N LEU A 210 22.54 -17.78 5.81
CA LEU A 210 22.05 -17.25 4.55
C LEU A 210 23.13 -17.33 3.46
N PRO A 211 22.75 -17.62 2.21
CA PRO A 211 23.63 -17.51 1.06
C PRO A 211 24.03 -16.03 0.84
N HIS A 212 25.19 -15.81 0.22
CA HIS A 212 25.70 -14.45 0.01
C HIS A 212 24.91 -13.68 -1.08
N GLU A 213 24.49 -14.37 -2.13
CA GLU A 213 23.76 -13.81 -3.28
C GLU A 213 22.63 -14.77 -3.65
N PRO A 214 21.59 -14.89 -2.80
CA PRO A 214 20.44 -15.75 -3.10
C PRO A 214 19.77 -15.31 -4.39
N LYS A 215 19.41 -16.27 -5.24
CA LYS A 215 18.38 -16.04 -6.24
C LYS A 215 17.03 -16.22 -5.58
N VAL A 216 16.16 -15.22 -5.68
CA VAL A 216 14.85 -15.22 -5.05
C VAL A 216 13.77 -15.25 -6.10
N GLU A 217 12.72 -16.04 -5.86
CA GLU A 217 11.51 -16.07 -6.68
C GLU A 217 10.28 -16.15 -5.78
N VAL A 218 9.22 -15.46 -6.16
CA VAL A 218 7.97 -15.40 -5.41
C VAL A 218 6.89 -16.13 -6.18
N GLU A 219 6.47 -17.29 -5.67
CA GLU A 219 5.42 -18.12 -6.27
C GLU A 219 4.19 -18.16 -5.37
N GLY A 220 3.12 -17.46 -5.76
CA GLY A 220 1.94 -17.35 -4.92
C GLY A 220 2.29 -16.74 -3.56
N ALA A 221 2.07 -17.44 -2.45
CA ALA A 221 2.45 -16.98 -1.12
C ALA A 221 3.86 -17.47 -0.67
N SER A 222 4.47 -18.35 -1.45
CA SER A 222 5.73 -19.00 -1.11
C SER A 222 6.93 -18.23 -1.67
N LEU A 223 8.02 -18.26 -0.91
CA LEU A 223 9.31 -17.73 -1.32
C LEU A 223 10.23 -18.90 -1.67
N LEU A 224 10.79 -18.88 -2.88
CA LEU A 224 11.85 -19.77 -3.30
C LEU A 224 13.19 -19.04 -3.20
N VAL A 225 14.20 -19.74 -2.68
CA VAL A 225 15.60 -19.32 -2.72
C VAL A 225 16.41 -20.41 -3.39
N ASP A 226 17.10 -20.08 -4.47
CA ASP A 226 17.85 -21.03 -5.30
C ASP A 226 16.98 -22.25 -5.67
N ASP A 227 15.78 -21.98 -6.20
CA ASP A 227 14.76 -22.94 -6.65
C ASP A 227 14.19 -23.86 -5.53
N LYS A 228 14.38 -23.49 -4.26
CA LYS A 228 13.90 -24.27 -3.11
C LYS A 228 13.00 -23.45 -2.19
N PRO A 229 11.91 -24.02 -1.68
CA PRO A 229 11.05 -23.32 -0.73
C PRO A 229 11.81 -23.01 0.57
N VAL A 230 11.63 -21.80 1.07
CA VAL A 230 12.25 -21.36 2.32
C VAL A 230 11.50 -21.92 3.52
N THR A 231 12.05 -22.93 4.17
CA THR A 231 11.45 -23.58 5.36
C THR A 231 12.19 -23.30 6.67
N ASP A 232 13.43 -22.81 6.59
CA ASP A 232 14.32 -22.69 7.76
C ASP A 232 14.60 -21.23 8.17
N TRP A 233 14.26 -20.26 7.32
CA TRP A 233 14.57 -18.85 7.55
C TRP A 233 13.33 -18.02 7.84
N SER A 234 13.56 -16.90 8.52
CA SER A 234 12.56 -15.83 8.60
C SER A 234 12.65 -14.97 7.35
N TYR A 235 11.52 -14.55 6.81
CA TYR A 235 11.50 -13.66 5.66
C TYR A 235 10.32 -12.69 5.67
N PHE A 236 10.51 -11.57 4.96
CA PHE A 236 9.44 -10.65 4.57
C PHE A 236 9.53 -10.42 3.07
N VAL A 237 8.41 -10.56 2.38
CA VAL A 237 8.27 -10.16 0.98
C VAL A 237 7.37 -8.94 0.95
N LEU A 238 7.90 -7.81 0.50
CA LEU A 238 7.09 -6.64 0.19
C LEU A 238 6.72 -6.66 -1.26
N GLU A 239 5.48 -6.32 -1.56
CA GLU A 239 5.04 -6.03 -2.91
C GLU A 239 4.88 -4.52 -3.05
N VAL A 240 5.48 -4.00 -4.11
CA VAL A 240 5.40 -2.60 -4.50
C VAL A 240 4.63 -2.53 -5.79
N LEU A 241 3.53 -1.79 -5.75
CA LEU A 241 2.69 -1.53 -6.91
C LEU A 241 2.67 -0.04 -7.21
N THR A 242 2.49 0.31 -8.48
CA THR A 242 2.38 1.70 -8.91
C THR A 242 1.11 1.94 -9.71
N THR A 243 0.63 3.18 -9.66
CA THR A 243 -0.44 3.69 -10.52
C THR A 243 -0.14 5.14 -10.85
N ARG A 244 -0.59 5.61 -12.00
CA ARG A 244 -0.47 7.03 -12.38
C ARG A 244 -1.55 7.90 -11.75
N GLU A 245 -2.68 7.31 -11.42
CA GLU A 245 -3.86 8.05 -10.98
C GLU A 245 -4.43 7.41 -9.72
N ARG A 246 -4.85 8.27 -8.77
CA ARG A 246 -5.60 7.87 -7.57
C ARG A 246 -7.11 8.04 -7.77
N GLY A 247 -7.53 8.94 -8.66
CA GLY A 247 -8.91 9.36 -8.81
C GLY A 247 -9.29 10.48 -7.84
N THR A 248 -10.54 10.95 -7.89
CA THR A 248 -11.00 12.11 -7.13
C THR A 248 -11.44 11.77 -5.70
N ASN A 249 -11.21 12.70 -4.77
CA ASN A 249 -11.77 12.68 -3.42
C ASN A 249 -13.00 13.60 -3.36
N PRO A 250 -14.24 13.06 -3.29
CA PRO A 250 -15.46 13.86 -3.31
C PRO A 250 -15.63 14.77 -2.08
N ASP A 251 -14.99 14.43 -0.96
CA ASP A 251 -15.12 15.17 0.30
C ASP A 251 -14.16 16.36 0.39
N ALA A 252 -13.16 16.42 -0.48
CA ALA A 252 -12.21 17.52 -0.53
C ALA A 252 -12.88 18.84 -0.95
N GLU A 253 -12.48 19.95 -0.33
CA GLU A 253 -13.05 21.28 -0.61
C GLU A 253 -12.87 21.71 -2.07
N TRP A 254 -11.72 21.38 -2.69
CA TRP A 254 -11.50 21.63 -4.12
C TRP A 254 -12.47 20.83 -4.99
N SER A 255 -12.81 19.60 -4.61
CA SER A 255 -13.75 18.75 -5.37
C SER A 255 -15.17 19.30 -5.30
N LYS A 256 -15.58 19.79 -4.12
CA LYS A 256 -16.87 20.49 -3.96
C LYS A 256 -16.99 21.72 -4.86
N LEU A 257 -15.90 22.46 -5.08
CA LEU A 257 -15.88 23.60 -6.01
C LEU A 257 -15.96 23.16 -7.48
N ILE A 258 -15.27 22.09 -7.87
CA ILE A 258 -15.40 21.47 -9.20
C ILE A 258 -16.85 21.05 -9.46
N ASN A 259 -17.46 20.31 -8.53
CA ASN A 259 -18.84 19.84 -8.65
C ASN A 259 -19.83 21.02 -8.78
N LYS A 260 -19.57 22.14 -8.08
CA LYS A 260 -20.36 23.37 -8.23
C LYS A 260 -20.19 24.01 -9.61
N ALA A 261 -18.98 23.98 -10.19
CA ALA A 261 -18.74 24.50 -11.53
C ALA A 261 -19.47 23.66 -12.60
N GLU A 262 -19.39 22.34 -12.50
CA GLU A 262 -20.10 21.43 -13.39
C GLU A 262 -21.63 21.53 -13.25
N ALA A 263 -22.13 21.72 -12.03
CA ALA A 263 -23.54 21.98 -11.79
C ALA A 263 -24.01 23.31 -12.40
N GLU A 264 -23.19 24.37 -12.36
CA GLU A 264 -23.48 25.65 -13.02
C GLU A 264 -23.60 25.49 -14.53
N ALA A 265 -22.66 24.77 -15.16
CA ALA A 265 -22.70 24.47 -16.58
C ALA A 265 -23.97 23.65 -16.95
N THR A 266 -24.31 22.67 -16.12
CA THR A 266 -25.50 21.81 -16.30
C THR A 266 -26.80 22.61 -16.16
N ASN A 267 -26.88 23.51 -15.17
CA ASN A 267 -28.02 24.39 -14.96
C ASN A 267 -28.23 25.34 -16.14
N PHE A 268 -27.14 25.86 -16.72
CA PHE A 268 -27.21 26.66 -17.95
C PHE A 268 -27.72 25.82 -19.13
N ALA A 269 -27.14 24.65 -19.37
CA ALA A 269 -27.53 23.77 -20.48
C ALA A 269 -29.01 23.33 -20.43
N ASN A 270 -29.53 23.10 -19.22
CA ASN A 270 -30.93 22.73 -18.98
C ASN A 270 -31.89 23.94 -18.97
N SER A 271 -31.38 25.17 -19.09
CA SER A 271 -32.23 26.35 -19.08
C SER A 271 -33.11 26.42 -20.34
N PRO A 272 -34.42 26.67 -20.22
CA PRO A 272 -35.30 26.82 -21.37
C PRO A 272 -34.97 28.06 -22.21
N VAL A 273 -34.30 29.05 -21.61
CA VAL A 273 -33.93 30.33 -22.25
C VAL A 273 -32.42 30.53 -22.15
N THR A 274 -31.72 30.23 -23.24
CA THR A 274 -30.27 30.41 -23.40
C THR A 274 -29.98 31.73 -24.10
N THR A 275 -29.64 32.77 -23.34
CA THR A 275 -29.15 34.04 -23.90
C THR A 275 -27.63 34.09 -23.86
N LYS A 276 -27.01 34.86 -24.78
CA LYS A 276 -25.56 35.09 -24.78
C LYS A 276 -25.06 35.64 -23.44
N GLN A 277 -25.82 36.55 -22.82
CA GLN A 277 -25.48 37.09 -21.50
C GLN A 277 -25.47 36.01 -20.40
N LYS A 278 -26.43 35.07 -20.41
CA LYS A 278 -26.44 33.94 -19.46
C LYS A 278 -25.29 32.98 -19.71
N GLN A 279 -24.93 32.78 -20.98
CA GLN A 279 -23.79 31.96 -21.36
C GLN A 279 -22.48 32.55 -20.84
N GLU A 280 -22.24 33.85 -21.07
CA GLU A 280 -21.07 34.57 -20.56
C GLU A 280 -21.02 34.54 -19.03
N ALA A 281 -22.15 34.75 -18.36
CA ALA A 281 -22.24 34.66 -16.90
C ALA A 281 -21.91 33.26 -16.37
N SER A 282 -22.42 32.20 -17.03
CA SER A 282 -22.12 30.81 -16.67
C SER A 282 -20.65 30.46 -16.93
N GLN A 283 -20.08 30.90 -18.04
CA GLN A 283 -18.66 30.75 -18.38
C GLN A 283 -17.76 31.40 -17.33
N GLN A 284 -18.04 32.66 -16.97
CA GLN A 284 -17.31 33.39 -15.94
C GLN A 284 -17.43 32.69 -14.59
N ARG A 285 -18.63 32.21 -14.24
CA ARG A 285 -18.85 31.53 -12.97
C ARG A 285 -18.10 30.19 -12.88
N CYS A 286 -18.10 29.41 -13.96
CA CYS A 286 -17.29 28.19 -14.05
C CYS A 286 -15.80 28.51 -13.88
N GLN A 287 -15.29 29.52 -14.59
CA GLN A 287 -13.90 29.95 -14.47
C GLN A 287 -13.54 30.34 -13.03
N GLU A 288 -14.35 31.17 -12.37
CA GLU A 288 -14.12 31.58 -10.98
C GLU A 288 -14.04 30.39 -10.01
N LEU A 289 -14.95 29.42 -10.17
CA LEU A 289 -14.99 28.22 -9.32
C LEU A 289 -13.79 27.31 -9.57
N LEU A 290 -13.41 27.09 -10.83
CA LEU A 290 -12.26 26.26 -11.19
C LEU A 290 -10.93 26.88 -10.74
N VAL A 291 -10.74 28.19 -10.89
CA VAL A 291 -9.53 28.88 -10.41
C VAL A 291 -9.41 28.77 -8.88
N ARG A 292 -10.52 28.91 -8.15
CA ARG A 292 -10.52 28.70 -6.69
C ARG A 292 -10.24 27.25 -6.32
N ALA A 293 -10.82 26.29 -7.05
CA ALA A 293 -10.57 24.87 -6.84
C ALA A 293 -9.09 24.55 -7.04
N GLN A 294 -8.47 25.06 -8.10
CA GLN A 294 -7.05 24.89 -8.36
C GLN A 294 -6.18 25.46 -7.25
N GLY A 295 -6.46 26.67 -6.76
CA GLY A 295 -5.68 27.27 -5.68
C GLY A 295 -5.67 26.40 -4.41
N LEU A 296 -6.80 25.77 -4.07
CA LEU A 296 -6.87 24.80 -2.98
C LEU A 296 -6.12 23.50 -3.34
N PHE A 297 -6.27 23.03 -4.57
CA PHE A 297 -5.72 21.75 -5.01
C PHE A 297 -4.19 21.76 -5.14
N GLU A 298 -3.59 22.91 -5.48
CA GLU A 298 -2.15 23.13 -5.50
C GLU A 298 -1.50 22.93 -4.12
N THR A 299 -2.27 23.11 -3.05
CA THR A 299 -1.81 22.87 -1.67
C THR A 299 -2.10 21.47 -1.16
N ASP A 300 -2.89 20.67 -1.89
CA ASP A 300 -3.23 19.30 -1.48
C ASP A 300 -2.01 18.39 -1.69
N PRO A 301 -1.42 17.85 -0.60
CA PRO A 301 -0.22 17.01 -0.70
C PRO A 301 -0.52 15.59 -1.17
N THR A 302 -1.80 15.22 -1.27
CA THR A 302 -2.22 13.85 -1.54
C THR A 302 -2.27 13.50 -3.02
N TYR A 303 -2.01 14.48 -3.89
CA TYR A 303 -2.05 14.34 -5.34
C TYR A 303 -0.74 14.73 -6.03
N THR A 304 -0.42 14.03 -7.12
CA THR A 304 0.69 14.37 -8.01
C THR A 304 0.41 15.66 -8.78
N LYS A 305 1.46 16.30 -9.30
CA LYS A 305 1.28 17.52 -10.11
C LYS A 305 0.52 17.21 -11.40
N THR A 306 0.84 16.09 -12.02
CA THR A 306 0.24 15.64 -13.28
C THR A 306 -1.24 15.31 -13.10
N GLU A 307 -1.62 14.56 -12.06
CA GLU A 307 -3.03 14.23 -11.82
C GLU A 307 -3.85 15.48 -11.48
N ARG A 308 -3.29 16.43 -10.71
CA ARG A 308 -3.98 17.69 -10.40
C ARG A 308 -4.35 18.47 -11.65
N LYS A 309 -3.41 18.58 -12.59
CA LYS A 309 -3.66 19.21 -13.89
C LYS A 309 -4.72 18.46 -14.69
N ALA A 310 -4.64 17.14 -14.76
CA ALA A 310 -5.58 16.32 -15.50
C ALA A 310 -7.03 16.45 -14.96
N ILE A 311 -7.21 16.48 -13.64
CA ILE A 311 -8.51 16.69 -12.99
C ILE A 311 -9.09 18.07 -13.33
N ILE A 312 -8.29 19.13 -13.20
CA ILE A 312 -8.73 20.51 -13.51
C ILE A 312 -9.04 20.66 -15.01
N ALA A 313 -8.18 20.11 -15.87
CA ALA A 313 -8.39 20.08 -17.32
C ALA A 313 -9.68 19.34 -17.69
N ASN A 314 -9.95 18.21 -17.03
CA ASN A 314 -11.18 17.46 -17.21
C ASN A 314 -12.41 18.27 -16.78
N ALA A 315 -12.38 18.89 -15.59
CA ALA A 315 -13.47 19.72 -15.10
C ALA A 315 -13.76 20.91 -16.03
N PHE A 316 -12.70 21.57 -16.53
CA PHE A 316 -12.82 22.64 -17.52
C PHE A 316 -13.44 22.13 -18.84
N LYS A 317 -12.95 20.99 -19.36
CA LYS A 317 -13.50 20.35 -20.56
C LYS A 317 -14.99 20.04 -20.38
N THR A 318 -15.38 19.46 -19.24
CA THR A 318 -16.79 19.20 -18.91
C THR A 318 -17.64 20.47 -18.92
N CYS A 319 -17.18 21.54 -18.25
CA CYS A 319 -17.91 22.82 -18.24
C CYS A 319 -18.05 23.40 -19.65
N LYS A 320 -16.96 23.42 -20.43
CA LYS A 320 -16.91 23.88 -21.81
C LYS A 320 -17.89 23.11 -22.69
N ASP A 321 -17.80 21.79 -22.70
CA ASP A 321 -18.60 20.94 -23.58
C ASP A 321 -20.10 21.01 -23.21
N THR A 322 -20.40 21.07 -21.90
CA THR A 322 -21.77 21.22 -21.41
C THR A 322 -22.39 22.56 -21.82
N ILE A 323 -21.65 23.67 -21.70
CA ILE A 323 -22.11 25.01 -22.12
C ILE A 323 -22.24 25.10 -23.65
N ALA A 324 -21.35 24.45 -24.41
CA ALA A 324 -21.44 24.37 -25.87
C ALA A 324 -22.65 23.56 -26.36
N GLY A 325 -23.22 22.70 -25.52
CA GLY A 325 -24.33 21.83 -25.89
C GLY A 325 -23.92 20.64 -26.76
N THR A 326 -22.66 20.19 -26.71
CA THR A 326 -22.17 19.00 -27.44
C THR A 326 -22.75 17.67 -26.92
N GLY A 327 -23.59 17.71 -25.87
CA GLY A 327 -24.17 16.53 -25.21
C GLY A 327 -25.57 16.07 -25.67
N GLY A 328 -26.25 16.78 -26.58
CA GLY A 328 -27.49 16.26 -27.20
C GLY A 328 -28.65 17.24 -27.35
N ARG A 329 -29.16 17.34 -28.58
CA ARG A 329 -30.42 17.98 -29.03
C ARG A 329 -30.56 19.49 -28.77
N ARG A 330 -29.90 20.34 -29.58
CA ARG A 330 -30.42 21.67 -29.98
C ARG A 330 -29.73 22.19 -31.26
N SER A 331 -30.51 22.73 -32.18
CA SER A 331 -30.16 23.07 -33.57
C SER A 331 -29.49 24.44 -33.77
N SER A 332 -28.83 24.97 -32.76
CA SER A 332 -27.97 26.17 -32.87
C SER A 332 -27.11 26.26 -31.61
N ALA A 333 -26.05 25.45 -31.57
CA ALA A 333 -25.10 25.48 -30.48
C ALA A 333 -24.49 26.90 -30.40
N PRO A 334 -24.54 27.58 -29.25
CA PRO A 334 -23.92 28.89 -29.11
C PRO A 334 -22.40 28.74 -29.19
N GLU A 335 -21.77 29.55 -30.05
CA GLU A 335 -20.31 29.52 -30.22
C GLU A 335 -19.64 29.93 -28.90
N ILE A 336 -18.71 29.09 -28.43
CA ILE A 336 -17.88 29.43 -27.28
C ILE A 336 -16.87 30.50 -27.70
N THR A 337 -16.73 31.53 -26.88
CA THR A 337 -15.81 32.63 -27.15
C THR A 337 -14.36 32.14 -26.98
N LYS A 338 -13.57 32.19 -28.07
CA LYS A 338 -12.12 31.90 -28.01
C LYS A 338 -11.39 32.62 -26.85
N PRO A 339 -11.68 33.92 -26.57
CA PRO A 339 -11.05 34.61 -25.45
C PRO A 339 -11.28 33.95 -24.08
N TRP A 340 -12.46 33.37 -23.84
CA TRP A 340 -12.73 32.69 -22.57
C TRP A 340 -11.89 31.41 -22.43
N VAL A 341 -11.77 30.62 -23.50
CA VAL A 341 -10.97 29.39 -23.49
C VAL A 341 -9.50 29.70 -23.22
N GLU A 342 -8.92 30.63 -23.97
CA GLU A 342 -7.51 31.02 -23.82
C GLU A 342 -7.23 31.61 -22.43
N THR A 343 -8.08 32.53 -21.95
CA THR A 343 -7.91 33.17 -20.64
C THR A 343 -8.06 32.16 -19.50
N THR A 344 -9.02 31.24 -19.61
CA THR A 344 -9.26 30.25 -18.56
C THR A 344 -8.14 29.21 -18.53
N LEU A 345 -7.70 28.70 -19.67
CA LEU A 345 -6.58 27.75 -19.74
C LEU A 345 -5.29 28.37 -19.17
N ALA A 346 -5.00 29.62 -19.54
CA ALA A 346 -3.85 30.34 -18.99
C ALA A 346 -3.97 30.52 -17.47
N ALA A 347 -5.15 30.93 -16.97
CA ALA A 347 -5.39 31.08 -15.52
C ALA A 347 -5.30 29.75 -14.78
N LEU A 348 -5.65 28.64 -15.43
CA LEU A 348 -5.59 27.31 -14.85
C LEU A 348 -4.20 26.63 -14.99
N GLY A 349 -3.27 27.23 -15.73
CA GLY A 349 -1.99 26.58 -16.06
C GLY A 349 -2.15 25.24 -16.80
N VAL A 350 -3.24 25.11 -17.57
CA VAL A 350 -3.61 23.94 -18.37
C VAL A 350 -3.35 24.27 -19.84
N GLY A 351 -2.63 23.42 -20.56
CA GLY A 351 -2.39 23.55 -22.00
C GLY A 351 -3.45 22.84 -22.86
N GLU A 352 -3.40 23.03 -24.18
CA GLU A 352 -4.26 22.28 -25.11
C GLU A 352 -3.95 20.77 -25.09
N ASP A 353 -2.68 20.40 -24.94
CA ASP A 353 -2.24 19.00 -24.80
C ASP A 353 -2.87 18.32 -23.57
N ASP A 354 -3.03 19.06 -22.47
CA ASP A 354 -3.69 18.55 -21.27
C ASP A 354 -5.18 18.23 -21.54
N LEU A 355 -5.86 19.04 -22.37
CA LEU A 355 -7.25 18.79 -22.77
C LEU A 355 -7.38 17.56 -23.68
N ALA A 356 -6.42 17.36 -24.58
CA ALA A 356 -6.36 16.19 -25.44
C ALA A 356 -6.13 14.91 -24.60
N ALA A 357 -5.38 15.01 -23.50
CA ALA A 357 -5.10 13.91 -22.60
C ALA A 357 -6.26 13.54 -21.64
N VAL A 358 -7.31 14.37 -21.53
CA VAL A 358 -8.44 14.13 -20.58
C VAL A 358 -9.12 12.77 -20.79
N ASP A 359 -9.31 12.34 -22.04
CA ASP A 359 -10.02 11.08 -22.29
C ASP A 359 -9.16 9.86 -21.93
N ASP A 360 -7.84 9.99 -22.06
CA ASP A 360 -6.90 8.97 -21.57
C ASP A 360 -6.85 8.96 -20.04
N TYR A 361 -6.83 10.14 -19.40
CA TYR A 361 -6.95 10.26 -17.96
C TYR A 361 -8.20 9.55 -17.41
N LYS A 362 -9.38 9.77 -17.99
CA LYS A 362 -10.63 9.08 -17.58
C LYS A 362 -10.50 7.56 -17.65
N LYS A 363 -9.91 7.04 -18.73
CA LYS A 363 -9.67 5.60 -18.88
C LYS A 363 -8.71 5.07 -17.81
N ARG A 364 -7.62 5.79 -17.54
CA ARG A 364 -6.64 5.41 -16.50
C ARG A 364 -7.26 5.37 -15.11
N VAL A 365 -8.07 6.36 -14.76
CA VAL A 365 -8.79 6.39 -13.47
C VAL A 365 -9.73 5.19 -13.34
N GLU A 366 -10.47 4.85 -14.39
CA GLU A 366 -11.37 3.71 -14.38
C GLU A 366 -10.61 2.38 -14.22
N THR A 367 -9.50 2.20 -14.95
CA THR A 367 -8.61 1.05 -14.78
C THR A 367 -8.05 0.96 -13.36
N ALA A 368 -7.64 2.10 -12.78
CA ALA A 368 -7.13 2.15 -11.40
C ALA A 368 -8.19 1.74 -10.38
N LYS A 369 -9.45 2.19 -10.55
CA LYS A 369 -10.58 1.77 -9.71
C LYS A 369 -10.82 0.27 -9.80
N GLN A 370 -10.85 -0.27 -11.02
CA GLN A 370 -11.03 -1.71 -11.25
C GLN A 370 -9.92 -2.54 -10.61
N LEU A 371 -8.67 -2.08 -10.74
CA LEU A 371 -7.52 -2.74 -10.11
C LEU A 371 -7.62 -2.72 -8.59
N LYS A 372 -7.99 -1.58 -8.00
CA LYS A 372 -8.20 -1.47 -6.56
C LYS A 372 -9.27 -2.45 -6.07
N THR A 373 -10.42 -2.50 -6.74
CA THR A 373 -11.49 -3.47 -6.40
C THR A 373 -11.01 -4.91 -6.53
N LEU A 374 -10.24 -5.24 -7.56
CA LEU A 374 -9.69 -6.59 -7.74
C LEU A 374 -8.70 -6.96 -6.62
N ILE A 375 -7.86 -6.02 -6.20
CA ILE A 375 -6.93 -6.21 -5.08
C ILE A 375 -7.71 -6.48 -3.79
N GLU A 376 -8.71 -5.67 -3.48
CA GLU A 376 -9.56 -5.83 -2.29
C GLU A 376 -10.26 -7.19 -2.29
N GLN A 377 -10.78 -7.64 -3.44
CA GLN A 377 -11.40 -8.95 -3.59
C GLN A 377 -10.40 -10.10 -3.36
N LYS A 378 -9.18 -10.00 -3.91
CA LYS A 378 -8.15 -11.03 -3.72
C LYS A 378 -7.66 -11.09 -2.28
N ASP A 379 -7.56 -9.94 -1.61
CA ASP A 379 -7.15 -9.87 -0.21
C ASP A 379 -8.25 -10.48 0.68
N GLN A 380 -9.53 -10.21 0.40
CA GLN A 380 -10.65 -10.86 1.07
C GLN A 380 -10.64 -12.39 0.85
N GLN A 381 -10.51 -12.84 -0.39
CA GLN A 381 -10.47 -14.27 -0.71
C GLN A 381 -9.28 -14.98 -0.01
N ALA A 382 -8.12 -14.33 0.04
CA ALA A 382 -6.96 -14.87 0.71
C ALA A 382 -7.16 -14.97 2.23
N GLN A 383 -7.82 -13.98 2.82
CA GLN A 383 -8.19 -13.98 4.23
C GLN A 383 -9.14 -15.14 4.54
N GLU A 384 -10.17 -15.36 3.71
CA GLU A 384 -11.12 -16.48 3.85
C GLU A 384 -10.41 -17.84 3.76
N LEU A 385 -9.55 -18.03 2.75
CA LEU A 385 -8.77 -19.26 2.60
C LEU A 385 -7.84 -19.50 3.80
N TRP A 386 -7.25 -18.43 4.33
CA TRP A 386 -6.39 -18.50 5.50
C TRP A 386 -7.18 -18.88 6.76
N GLU A 387 -8.35 -18.30 6.99
CA GLU A 387 -9.23 -18.64 8.11
C GLU A 387 -9.72 -20.10 8.03
N MET A 388 -10.02 -20.59 6.83
CA MET A 388 -10.36 -22.01 6.62
C MET A 388 -9.20 -22.94 6.97
N ALA A 389 -7.98 -22.61 6.53
CA ALA A 389 -6.79 -23.40 6.85
C ALA A 389 -6.50 -23.40 8.36
N GLU A 390 -6.64 -22.25 9.03
CA GLU A 390 -6.49 -22.15 10.48
C GLU A 390 -7.56 -22.98 11.21
N ALA A 391 -8.82 -22.90 10.79
CA ALA A 391 -9.90 -23.69 11.37
C ALA A 391 -9.64 -25.21 11.23
N GLN A 392 -9.15 -25.66 10.07
CA GLN A 392 -8.79 -27.07 9.85
C GLN A 392 -7.65 -27.51 10.76
N SER A 393 -6.62 -26.67 10.96
CA SER A 393 -5.50 -26.99 11.86
C SER A 393 -5.90 -27.10 13.35
N ARG A 394 -7.06 -26.52 13.73
CA ARG A 394 -7.58 -26.56 15.10
C ARG A 394 -8.50 -27.75 15.35
N LEU A 395 -8.90 -28.49 14.32
CA LEU A 395 -9.68 -29.71 14.53
C LEU A 395 -8.82 -30.69 15.33
N PRO A 396 -9.36 -31.26 16.43
CA PRO A 396 -8.63 -32.28 17.17
C PRO A 396 -8.26 -33.39 16.19
N LEU A 397 -7.01 -33.84 16.23
CA LEU A 397 -6.58 -35.03 15.53
C LEU A 397 -7.60 -36.11 15.91
N ARG A 398 -8.38 -36.54 14.92
CA ARG A 398 -9.40 -37.57 15.11
C ARG A 398 -8.66 -38.75 15.72
N ASP A 399 -8.95 -39.09 16.97
CA ASP A 399 -8.34 -40.25 17.62
C ASP A 399 -8.44 -41.39 16.62
N GLU A 400 -7.30 -41.87 16.13
CA GLU A 400 -7.30 -43.05 15.28
C GLU A 400 -8.06 -44.12 16.06
N PRO A 401 -9.08 -44.76 15.48
CA PRO A 401 -9.79 -45.80 16.19
C PRO A 401 -8.73 -46.78 16.67
N GLU A 402 -8.61 -46.92 18.00
CA GLU A 402 -7.75 -47.94 18.61
C GLU A 402 -8.11 -49.22 17.86
N ALA A 403 -7.14 -49.72 17.10
CA ALA A 403 -7.30 -50.99 16.43
C ALA A 403 -7.46 -52.00 17.58
N ASP A 404 -8.70 -52.40 17.84
CA ASP A 404 -9.04 -53.46 18.77
C ASP A 404 -8.19 -54.68 18.40
N ALA A 405 -7.09 -54.83 19.12
CA ALA A 405 -6.14 -55.92 18.97
C ALA A 405 -6.69 -57.15 19.72
N ASP A 406 -7.91 -57.56 19.39
CA ASP A 406 -8.52 -58.80 19.88
C ASP A 406 -9.08 -59.57 18.68
N ALA A 407 -8.17 -60.21 17.94
CA ALA A 407 -8.51 -61.34 17.08
C ALA A 407 -7.48 -62.45 17.36
N ASP A 408 -7.74 -63.18 18.44
CA ASP A 408 -7.09 -64.44 18.77
C ASP A 408 -7.51 -65.49 17.71
N PRO A 409 -6.57 -66.09 16.95
CA PRO A 409 -6.89 -67.14 16.00
C PRO A 409 -6.84 -68.50 16.72
N ASP A 410 -8.02 -69.07 16.98
CA ASP A 410 -8.18 -70.51 17.25
C ASP A 410 -7.99 -71.35 15.98
#